data_AF-A0A522F2N7-F1
#
_entry.id   AF-A0A522F2N7-F1
#
_cell.length_a   1.000
_cell.length_b   1.000
_cell.length_c   1.000
_cell.angle_alpha   90.00
_cell.angle_beta   90.00
_cell.angle_gamma   90.00
#
_symmetry.space_group_name_H-M   'P 1'
#
loop_
_entity.id
_entity.type
_entity.pdbx_description
1 polymer ?
#
loop_
_entity_poly.entity_id
_entity_poly.type
_entity_poly.pdbx_seq_one_letter_code
_entity_poly.pdbx_strand_id
1 'polypeptide(L)'
;VKKLESLGIGRPSTYAPTISTIIKRLYVDKEVREGKERKYNVIRLKDSFVKAVTQTEITGAEKGKLYPTDIGIVVNDFLEKYFPQIMDYNFTAYVEKEFDEIAEGKLSWKAMLKEFYTPFHKLVESTTEDSERASGERILGKDPKSKREVLVRVGRFGPMAQIGKQDEKEKQLYASLRPGQRIDTITLEEALDLFKLPRNIGQYEGEDMIISIGRFGPYIKHKGVFTSLPKTDDPYTVTLERIIEFMKGPRLPRVVGQYEGKDILAAKGFFGNYLKYEATNASLPKQYDPFTITLEEAIPLVKSKMEKDIAKHIKSWPEDRRVKVVINRWGKPSIQSGKKYFNIPAGKDPLELELEECLVIAGFKKAKKEPKGKKTKSEVKSEKSEVTAGQPKTAARKPVASSKKPAAVKAPKLKIIKAKMKFAGKGK
;
A
#
# COMPACT_ATOMS: atom_id res chain seq x y z
N VAL A 1 -10.36 -6.84 13.67
CA VAL A 1 -11.68 -6.19 13.81
C VAL A 1 -12.36 -6.56 15.11
N LYS A 2 -12.85 -7.81 15.29
CA LYS A 2 -13.51 -8.25 16.54
C LYS A 2 -12.77 -7.84 17.84
N LYS A 3 -11.44 -7.94 17.87
CA LYS A 3 -10.64 -7.51 19.03
C LYS A 3 -10.69 -6.00 19.28
N LEU A 4 -10.61 -5.18 18.23
CA LEU A 4 -10.73 -3.71 18.33
C LEU A 4 -12.10 -3.32 18.88
N GLU A 5 -13.15 -3.92 18.33
CA GLU A 5 -14.53 -3.72 18.76
C GLU A 5 -14.73 -4.11 20.24
N SER A 6 -14.23 -5.29 20.65
CA SER A 6 -14.33 -5.74 22.05
C SER A 6 -13.58 -4.85 23.05
N LEU A 7 -12.59 -4.08 22.57
CA LEU A 7 -11.82 -3.15 23.39
C LEU A 7 -12.38 -1.72 23.31
N GLY A 8 -13.44 -1.47 22.54
CA GLY A 8 -13.97 -0.12 22.33
C GLY A 8 -13.05 0.79 21.50
N ILE A 9 -12.10 0.21 20.76
CA ILE A 9 -11.11 0.95 19.98
C ILE A 9 -11.59 1.08 18.53
N GLY A 10 -11.81 2.31 18.09
CA GLY A 10 -12.31 2.62 16.75
C GLY A 10 -13.83 2.46 16.60
N ARG A 11 -14.30 2.71 15.38
CA ARG A 11 -15.71 2.67 14.93
C ARG A 11 -15.85 1.89 13.61
N PRO A 12 -17.06 1.47 13.20
CA PRO A 12 -17.28 0.77 11.93
C PRO A 12 -16.65 1.45 10.70
N SER A 13 -16.65 2.79 10.67
CA SER A 13 -16.03 3.60 9.63
C SER A 13 -14.49 3.56 9.61
N THR A 14 -13.86 3.15 10.72
CA THR A 14 -12.40 3.23 10.91
C THR A 14 -11.69 1.87 10.87
N TYR A 15 -12.38 0.75 11.11
CA TYR A 15 -11.72 -0.57 11.21
C TYR A 15 -10.93 -0.95 9.95
N ALA A 16 -11.54 -0.84 8.77
CA ALA A 16 -10.87 -1.16 7.51
C ALA A 16 -9.75 -0.16 7.17
N PRO A 17 -9.96 1.17 7.28
CA PRO A 17 -8.88 2.15 7.14
C PRO A 17 -7.69 1.92 8.07
N THR A 18 -7.92 1.60 9.36
CA THR A 18 -6.84 1.34 10.32
C THR A 18 -6.00 0.14 9.89
N ILE A 19 -6.63 -1.00 9.57
CA ILE A 19 -5.92 -2.20 9.09
C ILE A 19 -5.18 -1.91 7.78
N SER A 20 -5.83 -1.23 6.83
CA SER A 20 -5.18 -0.85 5.58
C SER A 20 -3.98 0.07 5.80
N THR A 21 -4.03 0.94 6.82
CA THR A 21 -2.98 1.93 7.10
C THR A 21 -1.77 1.27 7.73
N ILE A 22 -1.93 0.38 8.72
CA ILE A 22 -0.80 -0.31 9.35
C ILE A 22 -0.07 -1.24 8.38
N ILE A 23 -0.80 -1.84 7.41
CA ILE A 23 -0.20 -2.63 6.32
C ILE A 23 0.53 -1.70 5.33
N LYS A 24 -0.14 -0.63 4.86
CA LYS A 24 0.45 0.31 3.90
C LYS A 24 1.72 0.97 4.44
N ARG A 25 1.79 1.20 5.76
CA ARG A 25 2.94 1.78 6.45
C ARG A 25 3.97 0.75 6.91
N LEU A 26 3.80 -0.53 6.52
CA LEU A 26 4.77 -1.61 6.79
C LEU A 26 5.01 -1.89 8.28
N TYR A 27 4.06 -1.57 9.17
CA TYR A 27 4.12 -2.00 10.57
C TYR A 27 3.72 -3.47 10.73
N VAL A 28 2.92 -3.97 9.79
CA VAL A 28 2.39 -5.32 9.80
C VAL A 28 2.33 -5.84 8.37
N ASP A 29 2.75 -7.08 8.16
CA ASP A 29 2.61 -7.78 6.89
C ASP A 29 1.49 -8.82 6.92
N LYS A 30 0.85 -9.00 5.77
CA LYS A 30 -0.16 -10.03 5.56
C LYS A 30 0.48 -11.20 4.83
N GLU A 31 1.07 -12.11 5.60
CA GLU A 31 1.78 -13.27 5.05
C GLU A 31 0.86 -14.47 4.86
N VAL A 32 1.26 -15.34 3.92
CA VAL A 32 0.79 -16.72 3.84
C VAL A 32 1.97 -17.58 4.25
N ARG A 33 1.82 -18.32 5.35
CA ARG A 33 2.81 -19.29 5.79
C ARG A 33 2.32 -20.67 5.37
N GLU A 34 3.09 -21.33 4.54
CA GLU A 34 2.84 -22.71 4.18
C GLU A 34 3.06 -23.59 5.40
N GLY A 35 2.18 -24.59 5.57
CA GLY A 35 2.31 -25.53 6.67
C GLY A 35 3.54 -26.41 6.46
N LYS A 36 4.15 -26.83 7.57
CA LYS A 36 5.25 -27.79 7.54
C LYS A 36 4.71 -29.18 7.79
N GLU A 37 5.25 -30.16 7.09
CA GLU A 37 4.95 -31.56 7.35
C GLU A 37 5.49 -31.96 8.73
N ARG A 38 4.63 -32.57 9.55
CA ARG A 38 4.99 -33.12 10.83
C ARG A 38 4.59 -34.59 10.86
N LYS A 39 5.49 -35.43 11.37
CA LYS A 39 5.22 -36.84 11.67
C LYS A 39 4.58 -36.97 13.05
N TYR A 40 3.55 -37.79 13.17
CA TYR A 40 2.91 -38.13 14.44
C TYR A 40 2.59 -39.62 14.49
N ASN A 41 2.56 -40.19 15.69
CA ASN A 41 2.28 -41.61 15.89
C ASN A 41 0.81 -41.80 16.29
N VAL A 42 0.11 -42.64 15.55
CA VAL A 42 -1.24 -43.10 15.89
C VAL A 42 -1.11 -44.48 16.50
N ILE A 43 -1.41 -44.58 17.80
CA ILE A 43 -1.42 -45.85 18.53
C ILE A 43 -2.87 -46.29 18.67
N ARG A 44 -3.21 -47.47 18.14
CA ARG A 44 -4.52 -48.10 18.29
C ARG A 44 -4.38 -49.36 19.13
N LEU A 45 -5.17 -49.47 20.20
CA LEU A 45 -5.34 -50.68 20.99
C LEU A 45 -6.65 -51.35 20.57
N LYS A 46 -6.59 -52.61 20.16
CA LYS A 46 -7.78 -53.44 19.90
C LYS A 46 -7.49 -54.86 20.35
N ASP A 47 -8.39 -55.46 21.13
CA ASP A 47 -8.28 -56.85 21.60
C ASP A 47 -6.93 -57.18 22.24
N SER A 48 -6.40 -56.28 23.09
CA SER A 48 -5.08 -56.36 23.71
C SER A 48 -3.87 -56.30 22.76
N PHE A 49 -4.08 -56.07 21.45
CA PHE A 49 -3.03 -55.78 20.49
C PHE A 49 -2.85 -54.28 20.29
N VAL A 50 -1.61 -53.81 20.47
CA VAL A 50 -1.21 -52.43 20.20
C VAL A 50 -0.60 -52.34 18.81
N LYS A 51 -1.20 -51.51 17.94
CA LYS A 51 -0.64 -51.16 16.63
C LYS A 51 -0.29 -49.69 16.60
N ALA A 52 0.99 -49.37 16.43
CA ALA A 52 1.47 -48.01 16.19
C ALA A 52 1.71 -47.80 14.70
N VAL A 53 1.22 -46.68 14.15
CA VAL A 53 1.44 -46.26 12.77
C VAL A 53 1.93 -44.81 12.77
N THR A 54 3.09 -44.57 12.19
CA THR A 54 3.57 -43.21 11.93
C THR A 54 2.82 -42.64 10.72
N GLN A 55 2.14 -41.52 10.93
CA GLN A 55 1.45 -40.77 9.89
C GLN A 55 2.05 -39.37 9.78
N THR A 56 1.69 -38.67 8.72
CA THR A 56 2.12 -37.29 8.49
C THR A 56 0.91 -36.38 8.37
N GLU A 57 1.05 -35.17 8.88
CA GLU A 57 0.07 -34.09 8.73
C GLU A 57 0.79 -32.79 8.37
N ILE A 58 0.10 -31.90 7.68
CA ILE A 58 0.58 -30.54 7.46
C ILE A 58 0.06 -29.69 8.61
N THR A 59 0.97 -29.08 9.37
CA THR A 59 0.63 -28.22 10.51
C THR A 59 1.24 -26.83 10.38
N GLY A 60 0.62 -25.84 11.02
CA GLY A 60 1.09 -24.44 11.01
C GLY A 60 0.84 -23.66 9.71
N ALA A 61 -0.04 -24.15 8.83
CA ALA A 61 -0.47 -23.40 7.65
C ALA A 61 -1.34 -22.20 8.07
N GLU A 62 -0.90 -20.99 7.74
CA GLU A 62 -1.58 -19.75 8.13
C GLU A 62 -1.79 -18.86 6.93
N LYS A 63 -3.05 -18.63 6.54
CA LYS A 63 -3.38 -17.82 5.36
C LYS A 63 -4.07 -16.52 5.76
N GLY A 64 -3.45 -15.40 5.40
CA GLY A 64 -4.06 -14.08 5.55
C GLY A 64 -4.08 -13.54 6.98
N LYS A 65 -3.20 -14.06 7.85
CA LYS A 65 -2.94 -13.50 9.17
C LYS A 65 -2.00 -12.30 9.07
N LEU A 66 -2.08 -11.45 10.09
CA LEU A 66 -1.29 -10.25 10.25
C LEU A 66 -0.11 -10.54 11.17
N TYR A 67 1.11 -10.23 10.72
CA TYR A 67 2.34 -10.42 11.48
C TYR A 67 3.07 -9.08 11.65
N PRO A 68 3.53 -8.73 12.86
CA PRO A 68 4.27 -7.50 13.07
C PRO A 68 5.65 -7.58 12.37
N THR A 69 6.01 -6.51 11.69
CA THR A 69 7.34 -6.34 11.08
C THR A 69 8.35 -5.85 12.13
N ASP A 70 9.65 -5.87 11.82
CA ASP A 70 10.67 -5.27 12.68
C ASP A 70 10.40 -3.80 12.96
N ILE A 71 9.93 -3.06 11.94
CA ILE A 71 9.55 -1.65 12.10
C ILE A 71 8.37 -1.52 13.05
N GLY A 72 7.36 -2.39 12.90
CA GLY A 72 6.20 -2.44 13.79
C GLY A 72 6.61 -2.68 15.24
N ILE A 73 7.52 -3.61 15.48
CA ILE A 73 8.01 -3.93 16.83
C ILE A 73 8.82 -2.78 17.40
N VAL A 74 9.82 -2.28 16.69
CA VAL A 74 10.68 -1.18 17.17
C VAL A 74 9.84 0.06 17.52
N VAL A 75 8.88 0.41 16.67
CA VAL A 75 7.98 1.54 16.93
C VAL A 75 7.04 1.24 18.10
N ASN A 76 6.50 0.03 18.21
CA ASN A 76 5.66 -0.36 19.33
C ASN A 76 6.42 -0.27 20.66
N ASP A 77 7.61 -0.88 20.74
CA ASP A 77 8.43 -0.91 21.94
C ASP A 77 8.85 0.49 22.36
N PHE A 78 9.18 1.35 21.39
CA PHE A 78 9.43 2.77 21.65
C PHE A 78 8.20 3.46 22.24
N LEU A 79 7.02 3.29 21.63
CA LEU A 79 5.80 3.93 22.09
C LEU A 79 5.33 3.39 23.44
N GLU A 80 5.45 2.09 23.71
CA GLU A 80 5.11 1.50 25.01
C GLU A 80 6.04 2.01 26.11
N LYS A 81 7.33 2.16 25.83
CA LYS A 81 8.33 2.63 26.79
C LYS A 81 8.15 4.11 27.14
N TYR A 82 7.98 4.98 26.15
CA TYR A 82 7.99 6.44 26.36
C TYR A 82 6.58 7.05 26.43
N PHE A 83 5.58 6.40 25.86
CA PHE A 83 4.19 6.88 25.81
C PHE A 83 3.15 5.87 26.34
N PRO A 84 3.38 5.22 27.50
CA PRO A 84 2.54 4.13 27.99
C PRO A 84 1.07 4.54 28.19
N GLN A 85 0.81 5.80 28.56
CA GLN A 85 -0.55 6.30 28.78
C GLN A 85 -1.39 6.33 27.50
N ILE A 86 -0.78 6.60 26.36
CA ILE A 86 -1.48 6.70 25.06
C ILE A 86 -1.56 5.33 24.39
N MET A 87 -0.61 4.45 24.68
CA MET A 87 -0.61 3.06 24.23
C MET A 87 -1.61 2.17 25.00
N ASP A 88 -2.16 2.66 26.12
CA ASP A 88 -3.18 1.94 26.88
C ASP A 88 -4.51 1.81 26.09
N TYR A 89 -5.06 0.60 26.09
CA TYR A 89 -6.31 0.33 25.37
C TYR A 89 -7.51 1.08 25.97
N ASN A 90 -7.56 1.28 27.28
CA ASN A 90 -8.65 2.02 27.92
C ASN A 90 -8.56 3.51 27.62
N PHE A 91 -7.35 4.07 27.52
CA PHE A 91 -7.16 5.44 27.07
C PHE A 91 -7.81 5.66 25.70
N THR A 92 -7.52 4.78 24.74
CA THR A 92 -8.05 4.91 23.38
C THR A 92 -9.58 4.79 23.35
N ALA A 93 -10.14 3.81 24.08
CA ALA A 93 -11.59 3.65 24.18
C ALA A 93 -12.28 4.85 24.86
N TYR A 94 -11.61 5.46 25.84
CA TYR A 94 -12.11 6.66 26.53
C TYR A 94 -12.14 7.88 25.61
N VAL A 95 -11.08 8.15 24.85
CA VAL A 95 -11.03 9.27 23.89
C VAL A 95 -12.10 9.12 22.81
N GLU A 96 -12.33 7.91 22.33
CA GLU A 96 -13.41 7.60 21.39
C GLU A 96 -14.79 7.95 21.96
N LYS A 97 -15.01 7.73 23.26
CA LYS A 97 -16.25 8.14 23.94
C LYS A 97 -16.35 9.67 24.08
N GLU A 98 -15.26 10.35 24.38
CA GLU A 98 -15.24 11.82 24.42
C GLU A 98 -15.58 12.44 23.06
N PHE A 99 -15.19 11.80 21.95
CA PHE A 99 -15.62 12.21 20.61
C PHE A 99 -17.13 12.10 20.41
N ASP A 100 -17.76 11.03 20.92
CA ASP A 100 -19.21 10.89 20.89
C ASP A 100 -19.90 11.99 21.74
N GLU A 101 -19.37 12.27 22.94
CA GLU A 101 -19.89 13.35 23.81
C GLU A 101 -19.74 14.73 23.16
N ILE A 102 -18.67 14.97 22.40
CA ILE A 102 -18.49 16.20 21.62
C ILE A 102 -19.52 16.27 20.48
N ALA A 103 -19.74 15.16 19.75
CA ALA A 103 -20.72 15.10 18.66
C ALA A 103 -22.15 15.37 19.15
N GLU A 104 -22.46 14.94 20.37
CA GLU A 104 -23.74 15.20 21.05
C GLU A 104 -23.81 16.60 21.71
N GLY A 105 -22.74 17.40 21.66
CA GLY A 105 -22.67 18.73 22.26
C GLY A 105 -22.55 18.74 23.79
N LYS A 106 -22.26 17.59 24.41
CA LYS A 106 -22.10 17.42 25.87
C LYS A 106 -20.72 17.83 26.38
N LEU A 107 -19.71 17.80 25.51
CA LEU A 107 -18.32 18.14 25.84
C LEU A 107 -17.77 19.19 24.87
N SER A 108 -17.00 20.16 25.39
CA SER A 108 -16.31 21.14 24.55
C SER A 108 -15.03 20.55 23.97
N TRP A 109 -14.94 20.46 22.64
CA TRP A 109 -13.75 19.96 21.95
C TRP A 109 -12.48 20.75 22.30
N LYS A 110 -12.59 22.07 22.53
CA LYS A 110 -11.46 22.92 22.93
C LYS A 110 -10.94 22.56 24.32
N ALA A 111 -11.85 22.27 25.24
CA ALA A 111 -11.49 21.89 26.60
C ALA A 111 -10.78 20.53 26.61
N MET A 112 -11.36 19.54 25.93
CA MET A 112 -10.78 18.20 25.79
C MET A 112 -9.37 18.27 25.15
N LEU A 113 -9.21 18.99 24.03
CA LEU A 113 -7.90 19.14 23.38
C LEU A 113 -6.87 19.81 24.29
N LYS A 114 -7.26 20.86 25.04
CA LYS A 114 -6.33 21.55 25.95
C LYS A 114 -5.86 20.62 27.08
N GLU A 115 -6.78 19.83 27.62
CA GLU A 115 -6.51 18.86 28.69
C GLU A 115 -5.59 17.73 28.22
N PHE A 116 -5.78 17.23 26.99
CA PHE A 116 -4.91 16.22 26.41
C PHE A 116 -3.54 16.79 26.00
N TYR A 117 -3.52 17.88 25.21
CA TYR A 117 -2.32 18.35 24.53
C TYR A 117 -1.28 18.93 25.49
N THR A 118 -1.71 19.64 26.53
CA THR A 118 -0.78 20.32 27.47
C THR A 118 0.19 19.34 28.16
N PRO A 119 -0.26 18.24 28.80
CA PRO A 119 0.64 17.24 29.36
C PRO A 119 1.32 16.38 28.29
N PHE A 120 0.64 16.07 27.18
CA PHE A 120 1.25 15.28 26.10
C PHE A 120 2.44 16.00 25.45
N HIS A 121 2.32 17.30 25.20
CA HIS A 121 3.39 18.08 24.59
C HIS A 121 4.66 18.10 25.45
N LYS A 122 4.51 18.27 26.77
CA LYS A 122 5.64 18.17 27.71
C LYS A 122 6.30 16.80 27.68
N LEU A 123 5.49 15.73 27.57
CA LEU A 123 6.01 14.36 27.44
C LEU A 123 6.81 14.20 26.13
N VAL A 124 6.33 14.77 25.03
CA VAL A 124 7.04 14.76 23.75
C VAL A 124 8.36 15.53 23.83
N GLU A 125 8.37 16.72 24.43
CA GLU A 125 9.59 17.52 24.62
C GLU A 125 10.64 16.73 25.41
N SER A 126 10.28 16.23 26.60
CA SER A 126 11.19 15.42 27.43
C SER A 126 11.68 14.15 26.73
N THR A 127 10.81 13.45 26.00
CA THR A 127 11.20 12.24 25.27
C THR A 127 12.17 12.56 24.15
N THR A 128 11.97 13.68 23.44
CA THR A 128 12.80 14.06 22.28
C THR A 128 14.24 14.37 22.72
N GLU A 129 14.41 15.03 23.87
CA GLU A 129 15.72 15.33 24.46
C GLU A 129 16.51 14.06 24.84
N ASP A 130 15.81 12.99 25.22
CA ASP A 130 16.39 11.69 25.55
C ASP A 130 16.46 10.71 24.34
N SER A 131 15.90 11.07 23.18
CA SER A 131 15.55 10.14 22.08
C SER A 131 16.67 9.75 21.13
N GLU A 132 17.89 10.30 21.25
CA GLU A 132 19.03 9.91 20.39
C GLU A 132 19.33 8.40 20.42
N ARG A 133 18.75 7.65 21.37
CA ARG A 133 18.93 6.20 21.58
C ARG A 133 17.81 5.30 21.03
N ALA A 134 16.80 5.85 20.36
CA ALA A 134 15.62 5.10 19.90
C ALA A 134 15.67 4.60 18.44
N SER A 135 16.87 4.44 17.88
CA SER A 135 17.09 3.98 16.49
C SER A 135 16.66 2.53 16.23
N GLY A 136 16.18 1.81 17.25
CA GLY A 136 16.00 0.35 17.19
C GLY A 136 17.32 -0.38 16.99
N GLU A 137 18.42 0.24 17.43
CA GLU A 137 19.76 -0.33 17.33
C GLU A 137 19.99 -1.38 18.42
N ARG A 138 20.45 -2.55 17.99
CA ARG A 138 20.92 -3.61 18.87
C ARG A 138 22.33 -4.01 18.45
N ILE A 139 23.28 -3.80 19.35
CA ILE A 139 24.67 -4.22 19.17
C ILE A 139 24.75 -5.73 19.38
N LEU A 140 25.29 -6.44 18.39
CA LEU A 140 25.42 -7.90 18.40
C LEU A 140 26.81 -8.36 18.84
N GLY A 141 27.83 -7.53 18.68
CA GLY A 141 29.21 -7.85 19.05
C GLY A 141 30.23 -7.21 18.13
N LYS A 142 31.34 -7.90 17.88
CA LYS A 142 32.42 -7.45 16.99
C LYS A 142 32.66 -8.45 15.86
N ASP A 143 32.96 -7.93 14.68
CA ASP A 143 33.33 -8.74 13.51
C ASP A 143 34.71 -9.38 13.74
N PRO A 144 34.84 -10.73 13.64
CA PRO A 144 36.12 -11.40 13.82
C PRO A 144 37.23 -10.90 12.90
N LYS A 145 36.89 -10.46 11.68
CA LYS A 145 37.86 -10.02 10.65
C LYS A 145 38.35 -8.60 10.87
N SER A 146 37.44 -7.64 10.94
CA SER A 146 37.78 -6.21 11.07
C SER A 146 37.86 -5.73 12.53
N LYS A 147 37.42 -6.53 13.50
CA LYS A 147 37.29 -6.16 14.94
C LYS A 147 36.34 -4.98 15.20
N ARG A 148 35.61 -4.53 14.18
CA ARG A 148 34.63 -3.45 14.25
C ARG A 148 33.30 -3.92 14.82
N GLU A 149 32.55 -2.99 15.40
CA GLU A 149 31.25 -3.27 15.99
C GLU A 149 30.24 -3.72 14.92
N VAL A 150 29.44 -4.73 15.27
CA VAL A 150 28.32 -5.21 14.46
C VAL A 150 27.03 -4.89 15.19
N LEU A 151 26.11 -4.22 14.51
CA LEU A 151 24.80 -3.88 15.04
C LEU A 151 23.71 -4.13 14.01
N VAL A 152 22.47 -4.22 14.47
CA VAL A 152 21.27 -4.29 13.63
C VAL A 152 20.34 -3.14 13.97
N ARG A 153 19.68 -2.57 12.95
CA ARG A 153 18.77 -1.43 13.08
C ARG A 153 17.77 -1.31 11.94
N VAL A 154 16.79 -0.44 12.10
CA VAL A 154 15.87 -0.08 11.01
C VAL A 154 16.46 1.06 10.19
N GLY A 155 16.80 0.80 8.92
CA GLY A 155 17.24 1.82 7.96
C GLY A 155 16.12 2.28 7.03
N ARG A 156 16.46 3.18 6.09
CA ARG A 156 15.54 3.69 5.06
C ARG A 156 14.86 2.59 4.23
N PHE A 157 15.53 1.47 4.03
CA PHE A 157 15.09 0.36 3.19
C PHE A 157 14.65 -0.87 3.98
N GLY A 158 14.44 -0.73 5.30
CA GLY A 158 14.03 -1.82 6.18
C GLY A 158 15.13 -2.24 7.17
N PRO A 159 14.94 -3.39 7.86
CA PRO A 159 15.88 -3.91 8.84
C PRO A 159 17.22 -4.27 8.18
N MET A 160 18.32 -3.88 8.81
CA MET A 160 19.66 -4.07 8.27
C MET A 160 20.70 -4.28 9.37
N ALA A 161 21.73 -5.05 9.03
CA ALA A 161 22.97 -5.16 9.78
C ALA A 161 23.98 -4.12 9.28
N GLN A 162 24.84 -3.67 10.19
CA GLN A 162 25.89 -2.70 9.96
C GLN A 162 27.19 -3.17 10.63
N ILE A 163 28.32 -3.02 9.93
CA ILE A 163 29.67 -3.17 10.50
C ILE A 163 30.36 -1.80 10.50
N GLY A 164 30.90 -1.40 11.67
CA GLY A 164 31.64 -0.16 11.87
C GLY A 164 30.77 1.04 12.26
N LYS A 165 31.44 2.09 12.75
CA LYS A 165 30.82 3.36 13.17
C LYS A 165 31.09 4.47 12.17
N GLN A 166 30.35 5.58 12.28
CA GLN A 166 30.48 6.71 11.36
C GLN A 166 31.81 7.45 11.53
N ASP A 167 32.38 7.39 12.74
CA ASP A 167 33.60 8.10 13.13
C ASP A 167 34.89 7.33 12.80
N GLU A 168 34.78 6.18 12.14
CA GLU A 168 35.91 5.35 11.75
C GLU A 168 36.45 5.75 10.36
N LYS A 169 37.77 5.60 10.15
CA LYS A 169 38.42 5.89 8.85
C LYS A 169 37.87 5.03 7.70
N GLU A 170 37.49 3.79 8.00
CA GLU A 170 36.91 2.86 7.02
C GLU A 170 35.41 3.06 6.90
N LYS A 171 34.90 2.98 5.66
CA LYS A 171 33.46 3.07 5.41
C LYS A 171 32.71 1.93 6.11
N GLN A 172 31.54 2.27 6.62
CA GLN A 172 30.59 1.33 7.18
C GLN A 172 30.12 0.36 6.10
N LEU A 173 29.96 -0.90 6.49
CA LEU A 173 29.37 -1.91 5.62
C LEU A 173 27.92 -2.13 6.03
N TYR A 174 27.08 -2.42 5.04
CA TYR A 174 25.65 -2.59 5.24
C TYR A 174 25.14 -3.84 4.54
N ALA A 175 24.25 -4.57 5.21
CA ALA A 175 23.55 -5.71 4.62
C ALA A 175 22.09 -5.77 5.12
N SER A 176 21.14 -5.95 4.22
CA SER A 176 19.73 -6.10 4.59
C SER A 176 19.49 -7.45 5.28
N LEU A 177 18.63 -7.47 6.29
CA LEU A 177 18.17 -8.73 6.90
C LEU A 177 17.34 -9.54 5.89
N ARG A 178 17.42 -10.86 5.97
CA ARG A 178 16.64 -11.78 5.13
C ARG A 178 15.19 -11.84 5.58
N PRO A 179 14.25 -12.19 4.69
CA PRO A 179 12.88 -12.50 5.09
C PRO A 179 12.85 -13.53 6.22
N GLY A 180 12.14 -13.22 7.30
CA GLY A 180 12.02 -14.08 8.48
C GLY A 180 13.10 -13.89 9.55
N GLN A 181 14.23 -13.23 9.24
CA GLN A 181 15.15 -12.76 10.27
C GLN A 181 14.59 -11.49 10.91
N ARG A 182 14.85 -11.32 12.20
CA ARG A 182 14.35 -10.17 12.97
C ARG A 182 15.46 -9.53 13.78
N ILE A 183 15.37 -8.22 13.98
CA ILE A 183 16.38 -7.43 14.71
C ILE A 183 16.52 -7.93 16.17
N ASP A 184 15.41 -8.35 16.78
CA ASP A 184 15.33 -8.79 18.18
C ASP A 184 15.99 -10.16 18.43
N THR A 185 15.95 -11.06 17.45
CA THR A 185 16.33 -12.47 17.60
C THR A 185 17.56 -12.88 16.82
N ILE A 186 17.94 -12.12 15.78
CA ILE A 186 19.13 -12.42 14.98
C ILE A 186 20.39 -12.47 15.84
N THR A 187 21.23 -13.45 15.57
CA THR A 187 22.53 -13.67 16.21
C THR A 187 23.66 -12.95 15.49
N LEU A 188 24.81 -12.78 16.16
CA LEU A 188 26.01 -12.21 15.52
C LEU A 188 26.45 -13.02 14.31
N GLU A 189 26.40 -14.35 14.40
CA GLU A 189 26.80 -15.26 13.32
C GLU A 189 25.90 -15.09 12.09
N GLU A 190 24.58 -15.09 12.29
CA GLU A 190 23.61 -14.86 11.21
C GLU A 190 23.76 -13.48 10.58
N ALA A 191 24.08 -12.45 11.37
CA ALA A 191 24.31 -11.10 10.86
C ALA A 191 25.60 -11.00 10.05
N LEU A 192 26.69 -11.64 10.49
CA LEU A 192 27.95 -11.71 9.75
C LEU A 192 27.79 -12.44 8.42
N ASP A 193 26.93 -13.46 8.39
CA ASP A 193 26.57 -14.19 7.17
C ASP A 193 25.96 -13.29 6.09
N LEU A 194 25.29 -12.20 6.46
CA LEU A 194 24.72 -11.26 5.50
C LEU A 194 25.78 -10.55 4.66
N PHE A 195 26.97 -10.33 5.23
CA PHE A 195 28.11 -9.65 4.59
C PHE A 195 28.96 -10.55 3.70
N LYS A 196 28.58 -11.83 3.54
CA LYS A 196 29.18 -12.71 2.52
C LYS A 196 28.89 -12.25 1.09
N LEU A 197 27.92 -11.34 0.90
CA LEU A 197 27.61 -10.69 -0.38
C LEU A 197 28.16 -9.25 -0.40
N PRO A 198 28.58 -8.73 -1.57
CA PRO A 198 28.60 -9.39 -2.88
C PRO A 198 29.63 -10.53 -2.96
N ARG A 199 29.29 -11.63 -3.65
CA ARG A 199 30.21 -12.76 -3.88
C ARG A 199 30.46 -12.98 -5.37
N ASN A 200 31.71 -13.20 -5.77
CA ASN A 200 32.05 -13.67 -7.11
C ASN A 200 31.85 -15.20 -7.15
N ILE A 201 31.06 -15.69 -8.11
CA ILE A 201 30.74 -17.12 -8.27
C ILE A 201 31.55 -17.79 -9.39
N GLY A 202 32.42 -17.05 -10.07
CA GLY A 202 33.25 -17.52 -11.18
C GLY A 202 33.08 -16.67 -12.44
N GLN A 203 33.62 -17.16 -13.54
CA GLN A 203 33.58 -16.48 -14.84
C GLN A 203 32.63 -17.17 -15.81
N TYR A 204 31.88 -16.36 -16.55
CA TYR A 204 31.03 -16.82 -17.65
C TYR A 204 31.27 -15.92 -18.87
N GLU A 205 31.52 -16.51 -20.04
CA GLU A 205 31.86 -15.77 -21.28
C GLU A 205 32.99 -14.74 -21.10
N GLY A 206 34.04 -15.12 -20.34
CA GLY A 206 35.24 -14.31 -20.10
C GLY A 206 35.08 -13.20 -19.06
N GLU A 207 33.92 -13.10 -18.39
CA GLU A 207 33.59 -12.00 -17.48
C GLU A 207 33.08 -12.54 -16.14
N ASP A 208 33.41 -11.82 -15.06
CA ASP A 208 33.04 -12.21 -13.70
C ASP A 208 31.51 -12.17 -13.51
N MET A 209 31.00 -13.19 -12.81
CA MET A 209 29.64 -13.22 -12.31
C MET A 209 29.62 -12.91 -10.82
N ILE A 210 28.91 -11.86 -10.45
CA ILE A 210 28.79 -11.41 -9.07
C ILE A 210 27.34 -11.50 -8.62
N ILE A 211 27.08 -12.16 -7.50
CA ILE A 211 25.78 -12.13 -6.84
C ILE A 211 25.80 -11.08 -5.73
N SER A 212 24.74 -10.28 -5.66
CA SER A 212 24.56 -9.28 -4.63
C SER A 212 23.07 -9.04 -4.33
N ILE A 213 22.79 -8.27 -3.28
CA ILE A 213 21.42 -7.89 -2.89
C ILE A 213 21.26 -6.39 -3.06
N GLY A 214 20.23 -5.99 -3.79
CA GLY A 214 19.86 -4.59 -4.00
C GLY A 214 18.46 -4.29 -3.46
N ARG A 215 17.99 -3.06 -3.71
CA ARG A 215 16.66 -2.59 -3.28
C ARG A 215 15.47 -3.45 -3.77
N PHE A 216 15.67 -4.26 -4.81
CA PHE A 216 14.64 -5.11 -5.42
C PHE A 216 14.87 -6.60 -5.14
N GLY A 217 15.78 -6.93 -4.22
CA GLY A 217 16.17 -8.30 -3.88
C GLY A 217 17.49 -8.73 -4.52
N PRO A 218 17.79 -10.04 -4.46
CA PRO A 218 19.04 -10.59 -4.97
C PRO A 218 19.12 -10.52 -6.50
N TYR A 219 20.31 -10.24 -7.02
CA TYR A 219 20.58 -10.11 -8.44
C TYR A 219 21.97 -10.65 -8.80
N ILE A 220 22.11 -11.04 -10.06
CA ILE A 220 23.33 -11.43 -10.73
C ILE A 220 23.81 -10.23 -11.55
N LYS A 221 25.07 -9.85 -11.38
CA LYS A 221 25.77 -8.88 -12.21
C LYS A 221 26.74 -9.62 -13.12
N HIS A 222 26.59 -9.44 -14.42
CA HIS A 222 27.45 -10.02 -15.46
C HIS A 222 27.54 -9.03 -16.64
N LYS A 223 28.74 -8.69 -17.11
CA LYS A 223 28.96 -7.72 -18.23
C LYS A 223 28.24 -6.37 -18.04
N GLY A 224 28.15 -5.89 -16.80
CA GLY A 224 27.41 -4.66 -16.46
C GLY A 224 25.88 -4.78 -16.48
N VAL A 225 25.33 -5.94 -16.85
CA VAL A 225 23.89 -6.23 -16.84
C VAL A 225 23.49 -6.81 -15.48
N PHE A 226 22.37 -6.33 -14.95
CA PHE A 226 21.80 -6.75 -13.67
C PHE A 226 20.55 -7.59 -13.92
N THR A 227 20.58 -8.86 -13.54
CA THR A 227 19.48 -9.81 -13.71
C THR A 227 19.00 -10.29 -12.34
N SER A 228 17.70 -10.20 -12.04
CA SER A 228 17.16 -10.71 -10.77
C SER A 228 17.37 -12.21 -10.63
N LEU A 229 17.82 -12.65 -9.45
CA LEU A 229 17.93 -14.06 -9.12
C LEU A 229 16.52 -14.64 -8.92
N PRO A 230 16.21 -15.86 -9.42
CA PRO A 230 14.94 -16.51 -9.14
C PRO A 230 14.70 -16.69 -7.64
N LYS A 231 13.44 -16.59 -7.21
CA LYS A 231 13.07 -16.74 -5.78
C LYS A 231 13.36 -18.13 -5.21
N THR A 232 13.54 -19.12 -6.07
CA THR A 232 13.87 -20.51 -5.70
C THR A 232 15.33 -20.71 -5.36
N ASP A 233 16.20 -19.80 -5.82
CA ASP A 233 17.65 -19.92 -5.63
C ASP A 233 18.10 -19.02 -4.48
N ASP A 234 18.89 -19.57 -3.55
CA ASP A 234 19.46 -18.81 -2.43
C ASP A 234 20.75 -18.10 -2.90
N PRO A 235 20.83 -16.75 -2.80
CA PRO A 235 21.97 -15.99 -3.27
C PRO A 235 23.30 -16.33 -2.57
N TYR A 236 23.26 -16.94 -1.38
CA TYR A 236 24.44 -17.31 -0.63
C TYR A 236 25.01 -18.68 -1.02
N THR A 237 24.18 -19.57 -1.58
CA THR A 237 24.56 -20.97 -1.86
C THR A 237 24.48 -21.35 -3.34
N VAL A 238 23.78 -20.57 -4.17
CA VAL A 238 23.63 -20.87 -5.61
C VAL A 238 24.98 -20.95 -6.32
N THR A 239 25.12 -21.94 -7.20
CA THR A 239 26.37 -22.27 -7.91
C THR A 239 26.45 -21.64 -9.29
N LEU A 240 27.66 -21.59 -9.86
CA LEU A 240 27.89 -21.06 -11.21
C LEU A 240 27.09 -21.82 -12.26
N GLU A 241 27.05 -23.15 -12.19
CA GLU A 241 26.37 -24.01 -13.16
C GLU A 241 24.88 -23.71 -13.21
N ARG A 242 24.25 -23.55 -12.04
CA ARG A 242 22.83 -23.19 -11.92
C ARG A 242 22.54 -21.81 -12.51
N ILE A 243 23.43 -20.85 -12.27
CA ILE A 243 23.30 -19.51 -12.85
C ILE A 243 23.49 -19.55 -14.36
N ILE A 244 24.45 -20.32 -14.88
CA ILE A 244 24.66 -20.48 -16.33
C ILE A 244 23.42 -21.13 -16.97
N GLU A 245 22.83 -22.15 -16.36
CA GLU A 245 21.58 -22.77 -16.82
C GLU A 245 20.46 -21.73 -16.90
N PHE A 246 20.24 -20.97 -15.81
CA PHE A 246 19.26 -19.88 -15.77
C PHE A 246 19.54 -18.82 -16.84
N MET A 247 20.82 -18.49 -17.06
CA MET A 247 21.25 -17.48 -18.02
C MET A 247 21.20 -17.96 -19.48
N LYS A 248 21.17 -19.27 -19.72
CA LYS A 248 20.91 -19.85 -21.05
C LYS A 248 19.40 -20.04 -21.30
N GLY A 249 18.60 -20.06 -20.24
CA GLY A 249 17.15 -20.18 -20.32
C GLY A 249 16.49 -19.04 -21.11
N PRO A 250 15.25 -19.25 -21.57
CA PRO A 250 14.50 -18.24 -22.30
C PRO A 250 14.25 -17.03 -21.40
N ARG A 251 14.55 -15.82 -21.91
CA ARG A 251 14.35 -14.56 -21.19
C ARG A 251 13.31 -13.69 -21.86
N LEU A 252 12.66 -12.84 -21.07
CA LEU A 252 11.80 -11.79 -21.58
C LEU A 252 12.55 -10.44 -21.58
N PRO A 253 12.39 -9.60 -22.61
CA PRO A 253 11.53 -9.82 -23.77
C PRO A 253 12.11 -10.85 -24.77
N ARG A 254 11.26 -11.75 -25.27
CA ARG A 254 11.59 -12.80 -26.26
C ARG A 254 10.96 -12.47 -27.59
N VAL A 255 11.70 -12.59 -28.70
CA VAL A 255 11.12 -12.55 -30.05
C VAL A 255 10.33 -13.84 -30.28
N VAL A 256 9.02 -13.73 -30.47
CA VAL A 256 8.13 -14.87 -30.76
C VAL A 256 8.21 -15.23 -32.24
N GLY A 257 8.31 -14.22 -33.10
CA GLY A 257 8.43 -14.35 -34.55
C GLY A 257 8.05 -13.05 -35.25
N GLN A 258 8.00 -13.08 -36.58
CA GLN A 258 7.64 -11.93 -37.40
C GLN A 258 6.21 -12.06 -37.94
N TYR A 259 5.47 -10.97 -37.86
CA TYR A 259 4.17 -10.82 -38.49
C TYR A 259 4.20 -9.55 -39.35
N GLU A 260 3.82 -9.64 -40.63
CA GLU A 260 3.87 -8.53 -41.59
C GLU A 260 5.21 -7.76 -41.61
N GLY A 261 6.31 -8.51 -41.50
CA GLY A 261 7.68 -7.95 -41.51
C GLY A 261 8.10 -7.25 -40.22
N LYS A 262 7.33 -7.35 -39.13
CA LYS A 262 7.67 -6.74 -37.84
C LYS A 262 7.64 -7.78 -36.72
N ASP A 263 8.52 -7.60 -35.74
CA ASP A 263 8.66 -8.55 -34.64
C ASP A 263 7.48 -8.48 -33.66
N ILE A 264 6.97 -9.65 -33.28
CA ILE A 264 6.13 -9.83 -32.10
C ILE A 264 7.04 -10.24 -30.93
N LEU A 265 7.02 -9.46 -29.85
CA LEU A 265 7.81 -9.72 -28.65
C LEU A 265 6.89 -10.17 -27.50
N ALA A 266 7.20 -11.28 -26.84
CA ALA A 266 6.64 -11.59 -25.53
C ALA A 266 7.43 -10.84 -24.46
N ALA A 267 6.76 -10.15 -23.54
CA ALA A 267 7.38 -9.33 -22.51
C ALA A 267 6.59 -9.38 -21.19
N LYS A 268 7.24 -8.95 -20.09
CA LYS A 268 6.63 -8.84 -18.76
C LYS A 268 6.50 -7.37 -18.36
N GLY A 269 5.28 -6.93 -18.04
CA GLY A 269 4.98 -5.58 -17.61
C GLY A 269 4.39 -5.52 -16.19
N PHE A 270 4.09 -4.31 -15.73
CA PHE A 270 3.50 -4.07 -14.41
C PHE A 270 2.16 -4.79 -14.20
N PHE A 271 1.35 -4.92 -15.26
CA PHE A 271 0.02 -5.55 -15.23
C PHE A 271 0.03 -7.04 -15.62
N GLY A 272 1.20 -7.62 -15.85
CA GLY A 272 1.35 -9.01 -16.30
C GLY A 272 2.12 -9.14 -17.61
N ASN A 273 2.10 -10.36 -18.16
CA ASN A 273 2.76 -10.67 -19.43
C ASN A 273 1.94 -10.12 -20.60
N TYR A 274 2.62 -9.71 -21.67
CA TYR A 274 1.98 -9.15 -22.85
C TYR A 274 2.80 -9.45 -24.12
N LEU A 275 2.11 -9.45 -25.25
CA LEU A 275 2.71 -9.45 -26.58
C LEU A 275 2.79 -8.00 -27.07
N LYS A 276 3.97 -7.58 -27.47
CA LYS A 276 4.24 -6.28 -28.08
C LYS A 276 4.37 -6.45 -29.59
N TYR A 277 3.57 -5.72 -30.33
CA TYR A 277 3.67 -5.59 -31.78
C TYR A 277 3.54 -4.11 -32.12
N GLU A 278 4.62 -3.50 -32.60
CA GLU A 278 4.73 -2.06 -32.79
C GLU A 278 4.36 -1.24 -31.53
N ALA A 279 3.30 -0.41 -31.64
CA ALA A 279 2.73 0.38 -30.55
C ALA A 279 1.65 -0.39 -29.74
N THR A 280 1.24 -1.57 -30.21
CA THR A 280 0.18 -2.37 -29.60
C THR A 280 0.77 -3.29 -28.53
N ASN A 281 0.19 -3.24 -27.33
CA ASN A 281 0.49 -4.18 -26.25
C ASN A 281 -0.76 -5.01 -25.98
N ALA A 282 -0.76 -6.26 -26.44
CA ALA A 282 -1.82 -7.22 -26.20
C ALA A 282 -1.53 -8.00 -24.90
N SER A 283 -2.42 -7.90 -23.91
CA SER A 283 -2.27 -8.68 -22.68
C SER A 283 -2.26 -10.17 -23.02
N LEU A 284 -1.30 -10.91 -22.46
CA LEU A 284 -1.20 -12.34 -22.64
C LEU A 284 -2.14 -13.04 -21.64
N PRO A 285 -3.14 -13.83 -22.10
CA PRO A 285 -4.01 -14.58 -21.20
C PRO A 285 -3.22 -15.59 -20.35
N LYS A 286 -3.72 -15.89 -19.13
CA LYS A 286 -3.02 -16.75 -18.16
C LYS A 286 -2.71 -18.17 -18.64
N GLN A 287 -3.47 -18.68 -19.61
CA GLN A 287 -3.27 -20.01 -20.18
C GLN A 287 -2.03 -20.11 -21.07
N TYR A 288 -1.50 -18.97 -21.55
CA TYR A 288 -0.31 -18.94 -22.39
C TYR A 288 0.91 -18.57 -21.55
N ASP A 289 2.00 -19.29 -21.78
CA ASP A 289 3.30 -19.00 -21.18
C ASP A 289 4.09 -18.07 -22.12
N PRO A 290 4.53 -16.88 -21.66
CA PRO A 290 5.33 -15.97 -22.48
C PRO A 290 6.67 -16.56 -22.95
N PHE A 291 7.18 -17.61 -22.29
CA PHE A 291 8.42 -18.26 -22.67
C PHE A 291 8.25 -19.29 -23.77
N THR A 292 7.05 -19.84 -23.98
CA THR A 292 6.81 -20.93 -24.95
C THR A 292 5.78 -20.60 -26.03
N ILE A 293 4.99 -19.53 -25.88
CA ILE A 293 3.99 -19.12 -26.89
C ILE A 293 4.60 -19.08 -28.30
N THR A 294 3.83 -19.63 -29.24
CA THR A 294 4.18 -19.72 -30.65
C THR A 294 3.67 -18.51 -31.44
N LEU A 295 4.22 -18.30 -32.64
CA LEU A 295 3.78 -17.21 -33.52
C LEU A 295 2.31 -17.36 -33.93
N GLU A 296 1.86 -18.59 -34.21
CA GLU A 296 0.48 -18.90 -34.61
C GLU A 296 -0.54 -18.54 -33.53
N GLU A 297 -0.19 -18.74 -32.26
CA GLU A 297 -1.03 -18.35 -31.12
C GLU A 297 -0.97 -16.84 -30.83
N ALA A 298 0.18 -16.21 -31.08
CA ALA A 298 0.40 -14.81 -30.80
C ALA A 298 -0.33 -13.88 -31.79
N ILE A 299 -0.37 -14.24 -33.09
CA ILE A 299 -0.98 -13.42 -34.14
C ILE A 299 -2.46 -13.10 -33.85
N PRO A 300 -3.35 -14.07 -33.54
CA PRO A 300 -4.75 -13.79 -33.23
C PRO A 300 -4.94 -12.87 -32.04
N LEU A 301 -4.10 -13.00 -31.01
CA LEU A 301 -4.17 -12.16 -29.80
C LEU A 301 -3.82 -10.70 -30.11
N VAL A 302 -2.76 -10.49 -30.91
CA VAL A 302 -2.35 -9.16 -31.37
C VAL A 302 -3.40 -8.56 -32.30
N LYS A 303 -3.91 -9.32 -33.28
CA LYS A 303 -4.98 -8.86 -34.20
C LYS A 303 -6.24 -8.43 -33.46
N SER A 304 -6.76 -9.28 -32.58
CA SER A 304 -7.95 -8.96 -31.79
C SER A 304 -7.75 -7.69 -30.95
N LYS A 305 -6.53 -7.47 -30.44
CA LYS A 305 -6.20 -6.25 -29.71
C LYS A 305 -6.15 -5.03 -30.63
N MET A 306 -5.53 -5.14 -31.81
CA MET A 306 -5.48 -4.07 -32.81
C MET A 306 -6.89 -3.68 -33.28
N GLU A 307 -7.74 -4.64 -33.61
CA GLU A 307 -9.15 -4.41 -33.99
C GLU A 307 -9.92 -3.67 -32.89
N LYS A 308 -9.74 -4.07 -31.62
CA LYS A 308 -10.35 -3.38 -30.48
C LYS A 308 -9.82 -1.97 -30.29
N ASP A 309 -8.55 -1.73 -30.58
CA ASP A 309 -7.94 -0.40 -30.47
C ASP A 309 -8.37 0.50 -31.64
N ILE A 310 -8.55 -0.07 -32.84
CA ILE A 310 -9.14 0.60 -34.03
C ILE A 310 -10.61 0.93 -33.77
N ALA A 311 -11.42 -0.02 -33.30
CA ALA A 311 -12.84 0.19 -33.03
C ALA A 311 -13.09 1.23 -31.93
N LYS A 312 -12.14 1.41 -31.01
CA LYS A 312 -12.19 2.47 -30.00
C LYS A 312 -11.70 3.81 -30.54
N HIS A 313 -10.99 3.83 -31.67
CA HIS A 313 -10.46 5.05 -32.24
C HIS A 313 -11.52 5.76 -33.07
N ILE A 314 -11.71 7.06 -32.83
CA ILE A 314 -12.61 7.90 -33.65
C ILE A 314 -11.77 8.88 -34.47
N LYS A 315 -10.91 9.66 -33.81
CA LYS A 315 -10.11 10.70 -34.47
C LYS A 315 -8.80 10.95 -33.72
N SER A 316 -7.70 11.15 -34.46
CA SER A 316 -6.44 11.66 -33.93
C SER A 316 -5.80 12.63 -34.90
N TRP A 317 -4.89 13.45 -34.40
CA TRP A 317 -4.17 14.45 -35.17
C TRP A 317 -2.68 14.12 -35.16
N PRO A 318 -2.03 13.94 -36.32
CA PRO A 318 -0.59 13.65 -36.39
C PRO A 318 0.28 14.76 -35.80
N GLU A 319 -0.18 16.00 -35.92
CA GLU A 319 0.52 17.22 -35.47
C GLU A 319 0.60 17.34 -33.94
N ASP A 320 -0.36 16.75 -33.22
CA ASP A 320 -0.41 16.85 -31.77
C ASP A 320 -1.02 15.59 -31.14
N ARG A 321 -0.14 14.78 -30.54
CA ARG A 321 -0.48 13.50 -29.92
C ARG A 321 -1.01 13.65 -28.48
N ARG A 322 -1.19 14.88 -27.97
CA ARG A 322 -1.66 15.12 -26.59
C ARG A 322 -3.13 14.77 -26.38
N VAL A 323 -3.94 14.81 -27.43
CA VAL A 323 -5.37 14.53 -27.41
C VAL A 323 -5.78 13.61 -28.56
N LYS A 324 -6.76 12.74 -28.31
CA LYS A 324 -7.42 11.93 -29.34
C LYS A 324 -8.87 11.67 -28.95
N VAL A 325 -9.74 11.47 -29.93
CA VAL A 325 -11.14 11.11 -29.71
C VAL A 325 -11.26 9.59 -29.76
N VAL A 326 -11.81 9.03 -28.69
CA VAL A 326 -11.95 7.59 -28.51
C VAL A 326 -13.26 7.22 -27.83
N ILE A 327 -13.74 6.01 -28.06
CA ILE A 327 -14.83 5.40 -27.31
C ILE A 327 -14.30 5.01 -25.93
N ASN A 328 -14.92 5.55 -24.88
CA ASN A 328 -14.56 5.22 -23.50
C ASN A 328 -15.08 3.83 -23.07
N ARG A 329 -14.78 3.45 -21.83
CA ARG A 329 -15.19 2.16 -21.26
C ARG A 329 -16.71 1.91 -21.19
N TRP A 330 -17.53 2.94 -21.35
CA TRP A 330 -18.99 2.87 -21.32
C TRP A 330 -19.61 2.99 -22.73
N GLY A 331 -18.80 2.86 -23.78
CA GLY A 331 -19.28 2.94 -25.17
C GLY A 331 -19.56 4.37 -25.65
N LYS A 332 -19.23 5.41 -24.87
CA LYS A 332 -19.47 6.81 -25.26
C LYS A 332 -18.21 7.45 -25.87
N PRO A 333 -18.34 8.20 -26.98
CA PRO A 333 -17.27 9.03 -27.50
C PRO A 333 -16.75 10.03 -26.46
N SER A 334 -15.43 10.18 -26.38
CA SER A 334 -14.76 11.01 -25.38
C SER A 334 -13.40 11.49 -25.88
N ILE A 335 -12.96 12.64 -25.38
CA ILE A 335 -11.61 13.15 -25.66
C ILE A 335 -10.67 12.55 -24.62
N GLN A 336 -9.68 11.76 -25.05
CA GLN A 336 -8.65 11.19 -24.19
C GLN A 336 -7.38 12.06 -24.23
N SER A 337 -6.87 12.40 -23.05
CA SER A 337 -5.52 12.94 -22.89
C SER A 337 -4.76 12.16 -21.82
N GLY A 338 -3.71 11.45 -22.24
CA GLY A 338 -3.00 10.51 -21.38
C GLY A 338 -3.96 9.47 -20.75
N LYS A 339 -4.08 9.50 -19.42
CA LYS A 339 -4.98 8.62 -18.65
C LYS A 339 -6.36 9.24 -18.34
N LYS A 340 -6.58 10.51 -18.70
CA LYS A 340 -7.84 11.23 -18.44
C LYS A 340 -8.76 11.18 -19.66
N TYR A 341 -10.05 11.14 -19.40
CA TYR A 341 -11.12 11.18 -20.40
C TYR A 341 -12.02 12.37 -20.11
N PHE A 342 -12.35 13.14 -21.14
CA PHE A 342 -13.21 14.31 -21.08
C PHE A 342 -14.44 14.06 -21.96
N ASN A 343 -15.59 14.56 -21.51
CA ASN A 343 -16.83 14.43 -22.25
C ASN A 343 -16.81 15.37 -23.46
N ILE A 344 -17.43 14.92 -24.55
CA ILE A 344 -17.68 15.77 -25.73
C ILE A 344 -18.90 16.65 -25.42
N PRO A 345 -18.89 17.95 -25.81
CA PRO A 345 -20.03 18.84 -25.64
C PRO A 345 -21.33 18.28 -26.25
N ALA A 346 -22.46 18.54 -25.59
CA ALA A 346 -23.76 18.03 -26.05
C ALA A 346 -24.11 18.58 -27.45
N GLY A 347 -24.49 17.70 -28.36
CA GLY A 347 -24.88 18.06 -29.73
C GLY A 347 -23.74 18.15 -30.75
N LYS A 348 -22.47 17.96 -30.34
CA LYS A 348 -21.35 17.90 -31.28
C LYS A 348 -21.05 16.47 -31.75
N ASP A 349 -20.81 16.32 -33.05
CA ASP A 349 -20.35 15.05 -33.63
C ASP A 349 -18.88 14.80 -33.25
N PRO A 350 -18.54 13.63 -32.66
CA PRO A 350 -17.16 13.23 -32.39
C PRO A 350 -16.21 13.27 -33.58
N LEU A 351 -16.70 13.10 -34.82
CA LEU A 351 -15.90 13.16 -36.04
C LEU A 351 -15.57 14.59 -36.47
N GLU A 352 -16.45 15.55 -36.14
CA GLU A 352 -16.31 16.95 -36.51
C GLU A 352 -15.44 17.76 -35.53
N LEU A 353 -15.11 17.21 -34.37
CA LEU A 353 -14.25 17.87 -33.40
C LEU A 353 -12.93 18.32 -34.02
N GLU A 354 -12.49 19.53 -33.70
CA GLU A 354 -11.20 20.08 -34.10
C GLU A 354 -10.13 19.92 -33.01
N LEU A 355 -8.87 19.95 -33.42
CA LEU A 355 -7.73 19.79 -32.51
C LEU A 355 -7.71 20.90 -31.44
N GLU A 356 -7.96 22.15 -31.84
CA GLU A 356 -7.94 23.29 -30.92
C GLU A 356 -8.98 23.15 -29.79
N GLU A 357 -10.19 22.72 -30.14
CA GLU A 357 -11.26 22.50 -29.18
C GLU A 357 -10.93 21.37 -28.20
N CYS A 358 -10.37 20.27 -28.69
CA CYS A 358 -9.95 19.16 -27.85
C CYS A 358 -8.85 19.57 -26.85
N LEU A 359 -7.91 20.42 -27.29
CA LEU A 359 -6.87 20.97 -26.43
C LEU A 359 -7.43 21.93 -25.36
N VAL A 360 -8.45 22.72 -25.69
CA VAL A 360 -9.13 23.59 -24.72
C VAL A 360 -9.86 22.75 -23.67
N ILE A 361 -10.62 21.75 -24.09
CA ILE A 361 -11.38 20.86 -23.18
C ILE A 361 -10.44 20.07 -22.26
N ALA A 362 -9.30 19.61 -22.78
CA ALA A 362 -8.29 18.91 -21.98
C ALA A 362 -7.45 19.84 -21.10
N GLY A 363 -7.66 21.17 -21.17
CA GLY A 363 -7.02 22.17 -20.32
C GLY A 363 -5.62 22.63 -20.78
N PHE A 364 -5.24 22.36 -22.03
CA PHE A 364 -3.95 22.78 -22.61
C PHE A 364 -3.99 24.17 -23.26
N LYS A 365 -5.16 24.66 -23.64
CA LYS A 365 -5.36 26.01 -24.22
C LYS A 365 -6.53 26.72 -23.54
N LYS A 366 -6.50 28.06 -23.50
CA LYS A 366 -7.63 28.89 -23.06
C LYS A 366 -8.63 29.05 -24.21
N ALA A 367 -9.93 29.01 -23.90
CA ALA A 367 -10.98 29.23 -24.91
C ALA A 367 -10.85 30.63 -25.54
N LYS A 368 -10.91 30.71 -26.88
CA LYS A 368 -11.09 31.99 -27.59
C LYS A 368 -12.50 32.52 -27.27
N LYS A 369 -12.60 33.76 -26.79
CA LYS A 369 -13.88 34.45 -26.61
C LYS A 369 -14.41 34.87 -27.99
N GLU A 370 -15.56 34.38 -28.40
CA GLU A 370 -16.30 34.97 -29.52
C GLU A 370 -17.01 36.28 -29.10
N PRO A 371 -17.10 37.27 -30.01
CA PRO A 371 -17.77 38.54 -29.74
C PRO A 371 -19.30 38.35 -29.77
N LYS A 372 -19.97 38.75 -28.67
CA LYS A 372 -21.44 38.73 -28.56
C LYS A 372 -22.09 39.65 -29.59
N GLY A 373 -22.66 39.06 -30.64
CA GLY A 373 -23.58 39.74 -31.55
C GLY A 373 -24.96 39.92 -30.93
N LYS A 374 -25.40 41.18 -30.80
CA LYS A 374 -26.79 41.60 -30.54
C LYS A 374 -27.68 41.31 -31.75
N LYS A 375 -28.90 40.81 -31.51
CA LYS A 375 -30.18 41.08 -32.22
C LYS A 375 -31.23 40.08 -31.71
N THR A 376 -32.53 40.32 -31.56
CA THR A 376 -33.40 41.50 -31.40
C THR A 376 -34.74 40.92 -30.91
N LYS A 377 -35.50 41.67 -30.10
CA LYS A 377 -36.85 41.31 -29.66
C LYS A 377 -37.81 41.23 -30.86
N SER A 378 -38.66 40.20 -30.90
CA SER A 378 -39.96 40.24 -31.55
C SER A 378 -41.02 39.85 -30.52
N GLU A 379 -42.07 40.64 -30.49
CA GLU A 379 -43.10 40.74 -29.47
C GLU A 379 -44.33 39.95 -29.94
N VAL A 380 -44.77 38.95 -29.18
CA VAL A 380 -46.13 38.39 -29.28
C VAL A 380 -46.71 38.26 -27.88
N LYS A 381 -47.75 39.07 -27.68
CA LYS A 381 -48.79 39.15 -26.63
C LYS A 381 -48.66 38.29 -25.37
N SER A 382 -48.68 39.03 -24.25
CA SER A 382 -48.85 38.54 -22.89
C SER A 382 -50.33 38.60 -22.47
N GLU A 383 -50.86 37.50 -21.97
CA GLU A 383 -51.94 37.51 -20.99
C GLU A 383 -51.30 37.40 -19.61
N LYS A 384 -51.46 38.46 -18.80
CA LYS A 384 -51.10 38.48 -17.38
C LYS A 384 -52.38 38.66 -16.58
N SER A 385 -52.58 37.78 -15.61
CA SER A 385 -53.27 38.15 -14.37
C SER A 385 -52.40 37.71 -13.19
N GLU A 386 -51.90 38.72 -12.48
CA GLU A 386 -51.49 38.70 -11.08
C GLU A 386 -52.58 39.57 -10.41
N VAL A 387 -53.14 39.25 -9.24
CA VAL A 387 -52.67 39.61 -7.90
C VAL A 387 -53.72 39.07 -6.92
N THR A 388 -53.33 38.60 -5.73
CA THR A 388 -53.80 39.13 -4.41
C THR A 388 -53.53 38.18 -3.23
N ALA A 389 -53.02 38.79 -2.15
CA ALA A 389 -53.11 38.30 -0.78
C ALA A 389 -54.22 39.07 -0.05
N GLY A 390 -54.94 38.40 0.87
CA GLY A 390 -55.91 39.00 1.80
C GLY A 390 -56.40 38.01 2.87
N GLN A 391 -56.04 38.28 4.14
CA GLN A 391 -56.55 37.69 5.40
C GLN A 391 -58.00 38.13 5.73
N PRO A 392 -58.62 37.90 6.93
CA PRO A 392 -58.70 36.77 7.90
C PRO A 392 -60.17 36.46 8.35
N LYS A 393 -60.40 35.48 9.26
CA LYS A 393 -61.43 35.48 10.37
C LYS A 393 -61.36 34.17 11.19
N THR A 394 -60.90 34.19 12.47
CA THR A 394 -61.65 34.13 13.76
C THR A 394 -62.50 32.87 13.97
N ALA A 395 -62.57 32.13 15.08
CA ALA A 395 -62.20 32.22 16.51
C ALA A 395 -62.08 30.76 17.05
N ALA A 396 -61.46 30.37 18.18
CA ALA A 396 -61.63 30.85 19.56
C ALA A 396 -60.43 30.44 20.47
N ARG A 397 -60.36 31.08 21.64
CA ARG A 397 -59.27 31.10 22.63
C ARG A 397 -59.47 30.12 23.82
N LYS A 398 -58.35 29.57 24.32
CA LYS A 398 -57.88 29.40 25.74
C LYS A 398 -58.60 28.39 26.69
N PRO A 399 -57.99 27.98 27.85
CA PRO A 399 -56.75 28.44 28.50
C PRO A 399 -55.73 27.38 29.02
N VAL A 400 -54.49 27.86 29.16
CA VAL A 400 -53.48 27.72 30.24
C VAL A 400 -53.65 26.62 31.31
N ALA A 401 -52.59 25.84 31.52
CA ALA A 401 -52.13 25.49 32.87
C ALA A 401 -50.59 25.55 32.95
N SER A 402 -50.10 26.19 34.00
CA SER A 402 -48.71 26.49 34.31
C SER A 402 -48.10 25.44 35.25
N SER A 403 -46.78 25.60 35.50
CA SER A 403 -45.96 25.00 36.57
C SER A 403 -45.28 23.67 36.20
N LYS A 404 -44.00 23.40 36.48
CA LYS A 404 -43.01 23.97 37.41
C LYS A 404 -41.59 23.85 36.83
N LYS A 405 -40.72 24.82 37.16
CA LYS A 405 -39.26 24.61 37.22
C LYS A 405 -38.93 23.40 38.09
N PRO A 406 -37.92 22.60 37.75
CA PRO A 406 -37.02 22.05 38.74
C PRO A 406 -35.67 22.77 38.70
N ALA A 407 -35.14 22.91 39.90
CA ALA A 407 -33.92 23.59 40.27
C ALA A 407 -32.70 23.24 39.39
N ALA A 408 -31.79 24.21 39.31
CA ALA A 408 -30.40 24.01 38.97
C ALA A 408 -29.81 22.87 39.83
N VAL A 409 -29.67 21.69 39.22
CA VAL A 409 -28.83 20.63 39.79
C VAL A 409 -27.41 20.95 39.36
N LYS A 410 -26.62 21.36 40.34
CA LYS A 410 -25.17 21.53 40.25
C LYS A 410 -24.58 20.36 39.46
N ALA A 411 -23.92 20.68 38.35
CA ALA A 411 -23.01 19.76 37.68
C ALA A 411 -22.01 19.23 38.72
N PRO A 412 -21.79 17.91 38.83
CA PRO A 412 -20.81 17.39 39.76
C PRO A 412 -19.42 17.70 39.21
N LYS A 413 -18.88 18.86 39.60
CA LYS A 413 -17.44 19.01 39.76
C LYS A 413 -16.98 17.90 40.70
N LEU A 414 -15.88 17.22 40.34
CA LEU A 414 -15.13 16.23 41.14
C LEU A 414 -15.59 14.76 41.03
N LYS A 415 -15.49 14.17 39.82
CA LYS A 415 -15.07 12.76 39.65
C LYS A 415 -13.96 12.57 38.61
N ILE A 416 -13.27 13.65 38.32
CA ILE A 416 -12.11 13.71 37.44
C ILE A 416 -10.92 13.91 38.38
N ILE A 417 -9.91 13.04 38.30
CA ILE A 417 -8.72 12.88 39.18
C ILE A 417 -8.71 11.66 40.14
N LYS A 418 -9.84 11.05 40.55
CA LYS A 418 -9.80 9.80 41.37
C LYS A 418 -9.79 8.47 40.60
N ALA A 419 -9.83 8.49 39.27
CA ALA A 419 -9.64 7.29 38.44
C ALA A 419 -8.18 7.10 37.96
N LYS A 420 -7.27 8.07 38.21
CA LYS A 420 -5.86 8.04 37.76
C LYS A 420 -4.85 7.48 38.78
N MET A 421 -5.29 6.88 39.91
CA MET A 421 -4.40 6.24 40.89
C MET A 421 -4.81 4.81 41.31
N LYS A 422 -5.57 4.08 40.48
CA LYS A 422 -5.92 2.67 40.80
C LYS A 422 -5.53 1.62 39.76
N PHE A 423 -4.73 1.98 38.76
CA PHE A 423 -4.14 1.02 37.81
C PHE A 423 -2.60 1.06 37.76
N ALA A 424 -1.96 1.83 38.64
CA ALA A 424 -0.54 1.69 38.96
C ALA A 424 -0.41 1.35 40.45
N GLY A 425 -0.22 0.08 40.78
CA GLY A 425 0.00 -0.37 42.16
C GLY A 425 -0.83 -1.58 42.61
N LYS A 426 -0.74 -2.70 41.90
CA LYS A 426 -0.80 -4.04 42.50
C LYS A 426 0.05 -4.98 41.66
N GLY A 427 1.27 -5.22 42.10
CA GLY A 427 2.19 -6.15 41.45
C GLY A 427 3.62 -6.06 41.98
N LYS A 428 3.81 -6.61 43.19
CA LYS A 428 5.05 -6.82 43.98
C LYS A 428 5.75 -5.59 44.55
#